data_AF-A0A3B8JSE8-F1
#
_entry.id   AF-A0A3B8JSE8-F1
#
_cell.length_a   1.000
_cell.length_b   1.000
_cell.length_c   1.000
_cell.angle_alpha   90.00
_cell.angle_beta   90.00
_cell.angle_gamma   90.00
#
_symmetry.space_group_name_H-M   'P 1'
#
loop_
_entity.id
_entity.type
_entity.pdbx_description
1 polymer ?
#
loop_
_entity_poly.entity_id
_entity_poly.type
_entity_poly.pdbx_seq_one_letter_code
_entity_poly.pdbx_strand_id
1 'polypeptide(L)'
;ASEEDLELLLQHYQKEDHSSTNAAGALLFSCLGRGVGLYGEPDFDSKLFRRYLNNIQLSGFFSNGEIGPVGKSTFVHNYTSVFGICRSKS
;
A
#
# COMPACT_ATOMS: atom_id res chain seq x y z
N ALA A 1 3.05 -12.68 8.03
CA ALA A 1 1.66 -12.31 7.74
C ALA A 1 1.61 -10.97 7.01
N SER A 2 1.30 -9.83 7.66
CA SER A 2 1.10 -8.54 6.95
C SER A 2 2.30 -8.02 6.14
N GLU A 3 3.53 -8.27 6.60
CA GLU A 3 4.76 -7.94 5.85
C GLU A 3 4.87 -8.76 4.56
N GLU A 4 4.78 -10.09 4.68
CA GLU A 4 4.83 -11.02 3.54
C GLU A 4 3.69 -10.75 2.56
N ASP A 5 2.48 -10.49 3.05
CA ASP A 5 1.32 -10.16 2.21
C ASP A 5 1.57 -8.90 1.38
N LEU A 6 2.12 -7.86 2.01
CA LEU A 6 2.45 -6.61 1.31
C LEU A 6 3.55 -6.82 0.27
N GLU A 7 4.60 -7.57 0.62
CA GLU A 7 5.70 -7.87 -0.30
C GLU A 7 5.21 -8.65 -1.51
N LEU A 8 4.37 -9.66 -1.31
CA LEU A 8 3.76 -10.45 -2.38
C LEU A 8 2.89 -9.59 -3.31
N LEU A 9 2.06 -8.69 -2.76
CA LEU A 9 1.24 -7.78 -3.56
C LEU A 9 2.08 -6.83 -4.41
N LEU A 10 3.14 -6.26 -3.85
CA LEU A 10 4.05 -5.36 -4.57
C LEU A 10 4.84 -6.10 -5.66
N GLN A 11 5.29 -7.32 -5.38
CA GLN A 11 5.96 -8.18 -6.36
C GLN A 11 5.03 -8.54 -7.53
N HIS A 12 3.78 -8.89 -7.25
CA HIS A 12 2.79 -9.18 -8.30
C HIS A 12 2.52 -7.94 -9.13
N TYR A 13 2.25 -6.81 -8.48
CA TYR A 13 1.98 -5.56 -9.18
C TYR A 13 3.15 -5.10 -10.06
N GLN A 14 4.41 -5.29 -9.63
CA GLN A 14 5.59 -4.97 -10.43
C GLN A 14 5.70 -5.83 -11.71
N LYS A 15 5.23 -7.08 -11.66
CA LYS A 15 5.28 -8.03 -12.80
C LYS A 15 4.14 -7.83 -13.79
N GLU A 16 3.05 -7.20 -13.37
CA GLU A 16 1.93 -6.87 -14.27
C GLU A 16 2.34 -5.85 -15.33
N ASP A 17 1.83 -6.00 -16.54
CA ASP A 17 2.11 -5.06 -17.64
C ASP A 17 1.28 -3.78 -17.46
N HIS A 18 1.95 -2.71 -17.04
CA HIS A 18 1.38 -1.37 -16.89
C HIS A 18 1.76 -0.43 -18.06
N SER A 19 2.31 -0.95 -19.16
CA SER A 19 2.89 -0.17 -20.26
C SER A 19 1.93 0.79 -20.97
N SER A 20 0.62 0.60 -20.82
CA SER A 20 -0.40 1.46 -21.44
C SER A 20 -0.57 2.82 -20.75
N THR A 21 -0.06 3.01 -19.53
CA THR A 21 -0.20 4.26 -18.76
C THR A 21 0.97 4.49 -17.81
N ASN A 22 1.61 5.66 -17.88
CA ASN A 22 2.61 6.04 -16.88
C ASN A 22 1.93 6.45 -15.56
N ALA A 23 2.41 5.87 -14.45
CA ALA A 23 2.01 6.30 -13.12
C ALA A 23 2.50 7.74 -12.86
N ALA A 24 1.57 8.65 -12.56
CA ALA A 24 1.87 10.03 -12.19
C ALA A 24 2.34 10.14 -10.73
N GLY A 25 1.94 9.19 -9.88
CA GLY A 25 2.29 9.15 -8.46
C GLY A 25 1.45 8.12 -7.71
N ALA A 26 1.72 7.97 -6.41
CA ALA A 26 1.01 7.07 -5.52
C ALA A 26 0.65 7.76 -4.20
N LEU A 27 -0.47 7.33 -3.63
CA LEU A 27 -0.92 7.68 -2.28
C LEU A 27 -0.90 6.44 -1.38
N LEU A 28 -0.20 6.53 -0.24
CA LEU A 28 -0.19 5.53 0.82
C LEU A 28 -1.11 5.95 1.96
N PHE A 29 -2.05 5.07 2.31
CA PHE A 29 -2.88 5.18 3.50
C PHE A 29 -2.47 4.05 4.45
N SER A 30 -1.64 4.38 5.45
CA SER A 30 -1.09 3.38 6.38
C SER A 30 -1.79 3.44 7.73
N CYS A 31 -2.30 2.31 8.21
CA CYS A 31 -2.94 2.23 9.53
C CYS A 31 -1.93 2.52 10.65
N LEU A 32 -2.33 3.29 11.66
CA LEU A 32 -1.55 3.62 12.86
C LEU A 32 -1.05 2.39 13.64
N GLY A 33 -1.68 1.22 13.45
CA GLY A 33 -1.21 -0.04 14.01
C GLY A 33 0.07 -0.59 13.34
N ARG A 34 0.49 -0.05 12.20
CA ARG A 34 1.70 -0.47 11.45
C ARG A 34 2.92 0.36 11.87
N GLY A 35 4.07 0.10 11.21
CA GLY A 35 5.33 0.79 11.50
C GLY A 35 6.07 0.16 12.69
N VAL A 36 6.76 0.97 13.48
CA VAL A 36 7.71 0.50 14.52
C VAL A 36 7.06 -0.50 15.50
N GLY A 37 5.80 -0.27 15.90
CA GLY A 37 5.11 -1.16 16.83
C GLY A 37 4.84 -2.56 16.27
N LEU A 38 4.71 -2.70 14.95
CA LEU A 38 4.42 -3.96 14.28
C LEU A 38 5.66 -4.61 13.65
N TYR A 39 6.55 -3.81 13.07
CA TYR A 39 7.70 -4.26 12.27
C TYR A 39 9.05 -4.06 12.96
N GLY A 40 9.10 -3.33 14.08
CA GLY A 40 10.36 -2.96 14.73
C GLY A 40 11.16 -1.88 14.01
N GLU A 41 10.67 -1.35 12.88
CA GLU A 41 11.32 -0.28 12.13
C GLU A 41 10.35 0.80 11.63
N PRO A 42 10.82 2.06 11.48
CA PRO A 42 10.01 3.12 10.90
C PRO A 42 9.89 2.96 9.39
N ASP A 43 8.82 3.53 8.84
CA ASP A 43 8.58 3.71 7.41
C ASP A 43 8.49 2.43 6.56
N PHE A 44 8.29 1.26 7.20
CA PHE A 44 8.28 -0.08 6.58
C PHE A 44 7.56 -0.10 5.22
N ASP A 45 6.28 0.28 5.20
CA ASP A 45 5.43 0.26 4.01
C ASP A 45 6.00 1.08 2.86
N SER A 46 6.47 2.28 3.16
CA SER A 46 7.00 3.21 2.17
C SER A 46 8.37 2.79 1.65
N LYS A 47 9.17 2.12 2.49
CA LYS A 47 10.47 1.56 2.11
C LYS A 47 10.26 0.34 1.21
N LEU A 48 9.34 -0.54 1.58
CA LEU A 48 9.01 -1.73 0.79
C LEU A 48 8.40 -1.32 -0.56
N PHE A 49 7.49 -0.36 -0.59
CA PHE A 49 6.98 0.22 -1.83
C PHE A 49 8.12 0.71 -2.74
N ARG A 50 9.05 1.50 -2.20
CA ARG A 50 10.19 2.05 -2.98
C ARG A 50 11.15 0.98 -3.48
N ARG A 51 11.25 -0.18 -2.82
CA ARG A 51 12.04 -1.33 -3.31
C ARG A 51 11.48 -1.89 -4.61
N TYR A 52 10.16 -1.94 -4.76
CA TYR A 52 9.49 -2.52 -5.94
C TYR A 52 9.07 -1.49 -7.00
N LEU A 53 8.66 -0.30 -6.58
CA LEU A 53 8.10 0.77 -7.41
C LEU A 53 8.94 2.05 -7.28
N ASN A 54 10.23 1.94 -7.57
CA ASN A 54 11.24 2.99 -7.33
C ASN A 54 11.04 4.29 -8.13
N ASN A 55 10.31 4.25 -9.24
CA ASN A 55 10.11 5.40 -10.13
C ASN A 55 8.78 6.15 -9.89
N ILE A 56 8.02 5.77 -8.86
CA ILE A 56 6.72 6.39 -8.54
C ILE A 56 6.88 7.23 -7.28
N GLN A 57 6.60 8.53 -7.39
CA GLN A 57 6.58 9.43 -6.23
C GLN A 57 5.46 9.03 -5.27
N LEU A 58 5.77 8.92 -3.99
CA LEU A 58 4.85 8.46 -2.95
C LEU A 58 4.56 9.58 -1.95
N SER A 59 3.28 9.87 -1.76
CA SER A 59 2.77 10.72 -0.67
C SER A 59 1.68 9.97 0.10
N GLY A 60 1.09 10.55 1.13
CA GLY A 60 0.06 9.86 1.91
C GLY A 60 -0.21 10.45 3.27
N PHE A 61 -0.96 9.69 4.08
CA PHE A 61 -1.23 10.00 5.48
C PHE A 61 -1.54 8.72 6.28
N PHE A 62 -1.55 8.86 7.61
CA PHE A 62 -1.90 7.77 8.51
C PHE A 62 -3.42 7.68 8.72
N SER A 63 -3.94 6.46 8.79
CA SER A 63 -5.35 6.15 9.04
C SER A 63 -5.51 5.32 10.32
N ASN A 64 -6.74 5.18 10.84
CA ASN A 64 -7.03 4.31 11.99
C ASN A 64 -7.85 3.08 11.58
N GLY A 65 -7.34 2.38 10.57
CA GLY A 65 -7.98 1.19 9.98
C GLY A 65 -8.77 1.51 8.72
N GLU A 66 -9.37 0.46 8.16
CA GLU A 66 -10.13 0.50 6.91
C GLU A 66 -11.53 -0.08 7.13
N ILE A 67 -12.56 0.57 6.60
CA ILE A 67 -13.94 0.06 6.67
C ILE A 67 -14.19 -0.81 5.45
N GLY A 68 -14.51 -2.09 5.66
CA GLY A 68 -14.71 -3.04 4.56
C GLY A 68 -15.61 -4.22 4.92
N PRO A 69 -16.20 -4.90 3.93
CA PRO A 69 -17.10 -6.01 4.17
C PRO A 69 -16.37 -7.30 4.57
N VAL A 70 -16.99 -8.11 5.42
CA VAL A 70 -16.70 -9.54 5.62
C VAL A 70 -18.03 -10.29 5.53
N GLY A 71 -18.23 -11.01 4.42
CA GLY A 71 -19.52 -11.61 4.08
C GLY A 71 -20.61 -10.54 3.92
N LYS A 72 -21.65 -10.61 4.75
CA LYS A 72 -22.80 -9.68 4.71
C LYS A 72 -22.70 -8.51 5.70
N SER A 73 -21.60 -8.42 6.45
CA SER A 73 -21.41 -7.43 7.51
C SER A 73 -20.23 -6.52 7.23
N THR A 74 -20.27 -5.30 7.75
CA THR A 74 -19.18 -4.32 7.64
C THR A 74 -18.33 -4.33 8.91
N PHE A 75 -17.01 -4.30 8.75
CA PHE A 75 -16.05 -4.30 9.85
C PHE A 75 -14.99 -3.22 9.65
N VAL A 76 -14.31 -2.88 10.75
CA VAL A 76 -13.08 -2.09 10.73
C VAL A 76 -11.90 -3.05 10.76
N HIS A 77 -11.10 -3.00 9.70
CA HIS A 77 -9.88 -3.78 9.52
C HIS A 77 -8.70 -2.97 10.03
N ASN A 78 -8.04 -3.47 11.06
CA ASN A 78 -6.81 -2.88 11.59
C ASN A 78 -5.59 -3.44 10.85
N TYR A 79 -4.46 -2.75 10.99
CA TYR A 79 -3.18 -3.16 10.40
C TYR A 79 -3.18 -3.21 8.86
N THR A 80 -4.07 -2.45 8.22
CA THR A 80 -4.16 -2.35 6.76
C THR A 80 -3.22 -1.29 6.19
N SER A 81 -2.86 -1.47 4.91
CA SER A 81 -2.14 -0.48 4.12
C SER A 81 -2.63 -0.52 2.69
N VAL A 82 -2.99 0.65 2.18
CA VAL A 82 -3.58 0.80 0.87
C VAL A 82 -2.73 1.73 0.02
N PHE A 83 -2.44 1.31 -1.20
CA PHE A 83 -1.79 2.14 -2.21
C PHE A 83 -2.79 2.51 -3.31
N GLY A 84 -3.02 3.81 -3.50
CA GLY A 84 -3.70 4.34 -4.68
C GLY A 84 -2.67 4.77 -5.73
N ILE A 85 -2.63 4.11 -6.89
CA ILE A 85 -1.72 4.50 -7.98
C ILE A 85 -2.45 5.40 -8.97
N CYS A 86 -2.07 6.66 -9.02
CA CYS A 86 -2.61 7.65 -9.95
C CYS A 86 -1.89 7.54 -11.30
N ARG A 87 -2.66 7.44 -12.38
CA ARG A 87 -2.15 7.39 -13.76
C ARG A 87 -2.64 8.58 -14.55
N SER A 88 -1.80 9.11 -15.41
CA SER A 88 -2.23 10.11 -16.38
C SER A 88 -3.23 9.47 -17.34
N LYS A 89 -4.26 10.23 -17.73
CA LYS A 89 -5.07 9.85 -18.90
C LYS A 89 -4.19 9.90 -20.14
N SER A 90 -4.17 8.81 -20.90
CA SER A 90 -3.60 8.77 -22.25
C SER A 90 -4.41 9.62 -23.22
#